data_AF-A0A849RHJ1-F1
#
_entry.id   AF-A0A849RHJ1-F1
#
_cell.length_a   1.000
_cell.length_b   1.000
_cell.length_c   1.000
_cell.angle_alpha   90.00
_cell.angle_beta   90.00
_cell.angle_gamma   90.00
#
_symmetry.space_group_name_H-M   'P 1'
#
loop_
_entity.id
_entity.type
_entity.pdbx_description
1 polymer ?
#
loop_
_entity_poly.entity_id
_entity_poly.type
_entity_poly.pdbx_seq_one_letter_code
_entity_poly.pdbx_strand_id
1 'polypeptide(L)'
;MYGYTHATQPTYCDASDNATVDYPADKMSQSASDRCKKLPVNLPELQELTFGPFYSGSPYLGNAGALPPGEGGFNANSGYFFMWHSHSERELVNFNIFPGGMLTFLIVEPPGTPIP
;
A
#
# COMPACT_ATOMS: atom_id res chain seq x y z
N MET A 1 11.05 2.71 -2.40
CA MET A 1 9.83 2.75 -1.57
C MET A 1 8.97 1.54 -1.94
N TYR A 2 9.46 0.34 -1.64
CA TYR A 2 8.75 -0.91 -1.89
C TYR A 2 9.14 -1.81 -0.74
N GLY A 3 8.20 -2.10 0.16
CA GLY A 3 8.40 -3.17 1.14
C GLY A 3 7.65 -4.44 0.73
N TYR A 4 7.55 -5.37 1.68
CA TYR A 4 7.18 -6.79 1.67
C TYR A 4 6.12 -7.16 2.75
N THR A 5 5.19 -8.10 2.49
CA THR A 5 4.35 -8.72 3.57
C THR A 5 4.35 -10.23 3.55
N HIS A 6 4.12 -10.74 4.75
CA HIS A 6 3.53 -12.02 5.16
C HIS A 6 1.99 -12.20 5.06
N ALA A 7 1.21 -11.22 4.57
CA ALA A 7 -0.24 -11.25 4.41
C ALA A 7 -0.54 -11.93 3.08
N THR A 8 -0.81 -13.23 3.16
CA THR A 8 -0.99 -14.05 1.96
C THR A 8 -2.38 -13.95 1.36
N GLN A 9 -3.30 -13.17 1.93
CA GLN A 9 -4.68 -13.11 1.45
C GLN A 9 -5.13 -11.68 1.16
N PRO A 10 -5.84 -11.45 0.04
CA PRO A 10 -6.51 -10.19 -0.22
C PRO A 10 -7.43 -9.85 0.95
N THR A 11 -7.49 -8.57 1.35
CA THR A 11 -8.38 -8.07 2.43
C THR A 11 -9.85 -8.38 2.21
N TYR A 12 -10.21 -8.70 0.98
CA TYR A 12 -11.56 -8.91 0.51
C TYR A 12 -11.97 -10.40 0.45
N CYS A 13 -11.13 -11.33 0.87
CA CYS A 13 -11.42 -12.76 0.73
C CYS A 13 -11.45 -13.45 2.08
N ASP A 14 -12.43 -14.33 2.30
CA ASP A 14 -12.47 -15.18 3.49
C ASP A 14 -11.46 -16.34 3.36
N ALA A 15 -11.34 -17.13 4.41
CA ALA A 15 -10.47 -18.30 4.45
C ALA A 15 -10.82 -19.37 3.41
N SER A 16 -11.96 -19.26 2.72
CA SER A 16 -12.40 -20.13 1.62
C SER A 16 -12.25 -19.50 0.23
N ASP A 17 -11.48 -18.40 0.13
CA ASP A 17 -11.27 -17.60 -1.08
C ASP A 17 -12.58 -17.07 -1.71
N ASN A 18 -13.61 -16.86 -0.87
CA ASN A 18 -14.82 -16.16 -1.28
C ASN A 18 -14.71 -14.67 -0.96
N ALA A 19 -15.14 -13.84 -1.90
CA ALA A 19 -15.29 -12.40 -1.73
C ALA A 19 -16.21 -12.04 -0.54
N THR A 20 -15.72 -11.24 0.41
CA THR A 20 -16.39 -10.93 1.68
C THR A 20 -17.10 -9.58 1.73
N VAL A 21 -16.86 -8.65 0.80
CA VAL A 21 -17.32 -7.24 0.99
C VAL A 21 -17.96 -6.56 -0.23
N ASP A 22 -18.87 -7.14 -1.01
CA ASP A 22 -19.50 -6.56 -2.25
C ASP A 22 -19.05 -5.12 -2.66
N TYR A 23 -17.80 -4.93 -3.12
CA TYR A 23 -17.33 -3.59 -3.49
C TYR A 23 -18.05 -3.22 -4.78
N PRO A 24 -18.73 -2.06 -4.89
CA PRO A 24 -19.63 -1.80 -6.02
C PRO A 24 -18.95 -1.78 -7.41
N ALA A 25 -17.62 -1.86 -7.48
CA ALA A 25 -16.85 -2.01 -8.71
C ALA A 25 -16.56 -3.48 -9.13
N ASP A 26 -16.84 -4.50 -8.30
CA ASP A 26 -16.16 -5.81 -8.37
C ASP A 26 -16.96 -6.96 -9.00
N LYS A 27 -18.30 -6.94 -9.01
CA LYS A 27 -19.06 -8.02 -9.66
C LYS A 27 -18.98 -7.96 -11.19
N MET A 28 -18.75 -6.78 -11.76
CA MET A 28 -18.89 -6.51 -13.20
C MET A 28 -17.57 -6.30 -13.95
N SER A 29 -16.45 -5.98 -13.27
CA SER A 29 -15.18 -5.62 -13.95
C SER A 29 -14.05 -6.65 -13.79
N GLN A 30 -14.11 -7.56 -12.81
CA GLN A 30 -13.10 -8.59 -12.61
C GLN A 30 -13.67 -9.96 -12.96
N SER A 31 -12.92 -10.77 -13.72
CA SER A 31 -13.32 -12.15 -13.99
C SER A 31 -13.54 -12.91 -12.70
N ALA A 32 -14.60 -13.71 -12.65
CA ALA A 32 -14.90 -14.58 -11.52
C ALA A 32 -13.73 -15.52 -11.18
N SER A 33 -12.95 -15.91 -12.18
CA SER A 33 -11.76 -16.75 -12.01
C SER A 33 -10.58 -16.02 -11.37
N ASP A 34 -10.55 -14.69 -11.39
CA ASP A 34 -9.42 -13.90 -10.92
C ASP A 34 -9.66 -13.26 -9.56
N ARG A 35 -10.89 -13.40 -9.03
CA ARG A 35 -11.20 -13.04 -7.65
C ARG A 35 -10.38 -13.89 -6.69
N CYS A 36 -9.90 -13.25 -5.63
CA CYS A 36 -9.16 -13.89 -4.55
C CYS A 36 -7.83 -14.56 -4.92
N LYS A 37 -7.38 -14.42 -6.18
CA LYS A 37 -6.03 -14.86 -6.55
C LYS A 37 -4.97 -14.03 -5.85
N LYS A 38 -4.00 -14.74 -5.28
CA LYS A 38 -2.84 -14.11 -4.67
C LYS A 38 -1.99 -13.42 -5.74
N LEU A 39 -1.38 -12.29 -5.42
CA LEU A 39 -0.41 -11.67 -6.31
C LEU A 39 0.82 -12.59 -6.38
N PRO A 40 1.33 -12.91 -7.58
CA PRO A 40 2.43 -13.86 -7.76
C PRO A 40 3.78 -13.20 -7.45
N VAL A 41 3.93 -12.67 -6.24
CA VAL A 41 5.14 -11.98 -5.79
C VAL A 41 5.81 -12.84 -4.71
N ASN A 42 6.90 -13.50 -5.08
CA ASN A 42 7.82 -14.12 -4.12
C ASN A 42 8.75 -13.02 -3.60
N LEU A 43 8.68 -12.75 -2.29
CA LEU A 43 9.45 -11.69 -1.67
C LEU A 43 10.85 -12.22 -1.26
N PRO A 44 11.92 -11.41 -1.41
CA PRO A 44 13.24 -11.71 -0.85
C PRO A 44 13.22 -11.82 0.68
N GLU A 45 14.30 -12.36 1.25
CA GLU A 45 14.48 -12.40 2.71
C GLU A 45 14.56 -10.99 3.30
N LEU A 46 14.22 -10.84 4.59
CA LEU A 46 14.17 -9.52 5.25
C LEU A 46 15.52 -8.77 5.18
N GLN A 47 16.63 -9.50 5.20
CA GLN A 47 17.99 -8.93 5.13
C GLN A 47 18.33 -8.36 3.74
N GLU A 48 17.56 -8.70 2.71
CA GLU A 48 17.74 -8.23 1.33
C GLU A 48 16.82 -7.04 1.01
N LEU A 49 16.08 -6.54 2.01
CA LEU A 49 15.05 -5.53 1.83
C LEU A 49 15.36 -4.26 2.62
N THR A 50 14.82 -3.14 2.13
CA THR A 50 14.78 -1.87 2.85
C THR A 50 13.33 -1.47 3.07
N PHE A 51 13.04 -1.04 4.29
CA PHE A 51 11.70 -0.82 4.80
C PHE A 51 11.40 0.67 4.72
N GLY A 52 10.37 1.02 3.95
CA GLY A 52 9.92 2.41 3.89
C GLY A 52 8.97 2.72 5.04
N PRO A 53 9.01 3.92 5.64
CA PRO A 53 8.15 4.27 6.79
C PRO A 53 6.65 4.21 6.47
N PHE A 54 6.29 4.45 5.20
CA PHE A 54 4.91 4.41 4.70
C PHE A 54 4.48 3.04 4.17
N TYR A 55 5.37 2.05 4.23
CA TYR A 55 5.04 0.72 3.75
C TYR A 55 4.27 -0.05 4.83
N SER A 56 3.05 -0.52 4.50
CA SER A 56 2.14 -1.17 5.46
C SER A 56 2.53 -2.59 5.84
N GLY A 57 3.53 -3.13 5.16
CA GLY A 57 3.69 -4.56 5.09
C GLY A 57 3.09 -5.07 3.81
N SER A 58 1.96 -4.63 3.26
CA SER A 58 1.22 -5.45 2.29
C SER A 58 1.20 -4.97 0.85
N PRO A 59 1.17 -5.87 -0.16
CA PRO A 59 0.73 -5.49 -1.49
C PRO A 59 -0.80 -5.37 -1.58
N TYR A 60 -1.54 -5.65 -0.50
CA TYR A 60 -3.00 -5.54 -0.43
C TYR A 60 -3.43 -4.34 0.40
N LEU A 61 -4.24 -3.47 -0.20
CA LEU A 61 -4.83 -2.29 0.44
C LEU A 61 -5.63 -2.68 1.68
N GLY A 62 -5.31 -2.04 2.81
CA GLY A 62 -5.96 -2.29 4.11
C GLY A 62 -5.49 -3.53 4.84
N ASN A 63 -4.56 -4.32 4.29
CA ASN A 63 -3.90 -5.40 5.02
C ASN A 63 -2.56 -4.90 5.53
N ALA A 64 -2.28 -5.09 6.81
CA ALA A 64 -0.92 -4.94 7.34
C ALA A 64 -0.29 -6.33 7.42
N GLY A 65 1.04 -6.40 7.43
CA GLY A 65 1.69 -7.62 7.90
C GLY A 65 2.86 -7.37 8.81
N ALA A 66 3.57 -8.45 9.09
CA ALA A 66 4.69 -8.41 10.02
C ALA A 66 5.82 -7.54 9.44
N LEU A 67 6.13 -6.47 10.16
CA LEU A 67 7.29 -5.61 9.91
C LEU A 67 8.34 -5.85 11.02
N PRO A 68 9.65 -5.72 10.74
CA PRO A 68 10.68 -5.76 11.76
C PRO A 68 10.42 -4.74 12.89
N PRO A 69 10.91 -5.00 14.10
CA PRO A 69 10.80 -4.03 15.20
C PRO A 69 11.42 -2.68 14.82
N GLY A 70 10.66 -1.61 15.06
CA GLY A 70 11.09 -0.24 14.71
C GLY A 70 10.76 0.18 13.27
N GLU A 71 10.23 -0.74 12.45
CA GLU A 71 9.75 -0.45 11.10
C GLU A 71 8.23 -0.37 11.03
N GLY A 72 7.76 0.50 10.14
CA GLY A 72 6.33 0.82 10.04
C GLY A 72 5.82 1.72 11.16
N GLY A 73 4.72 2.41 10.89
CA GLY A 73 4.08 3.30 11.85
C GLY A 73 3.52 4.57 11.23
N PHE A 74 3.98 4.97 10.04
CA PHE A 74 3.40 6.10 9.32
C PHE A 74 2.24 5.71 8.41
N ASN A 75 1.91 4.42 8.34
CA ASN A 75 0.80 3.88 7.57
C ASN A 75 -0.13 3.05 8.47
N ALA A 76 -0.87 3.75 9.35
CA ALA A 76 -1.73 3.11 10.35
C ALA A 76 -2.91 2.34 9.73
N ASN A 77 -3.40 2.81 8.59
CA ASN A 77 -4.58 2.27 7.91
C ASN A 77 -4.22 1.29 6.78
N SER A 78 -2.93 1.05 6.53
CA SER A 78 -2.45 0.22 5.42
C SER A 78 -2.89 0.71 4.03
N GLY A 79 -2.88 2.03 3.83
CA GLY A 79 -3.14 2.71 2.58
C GLY A 79 -1.96 2.66 1.59
N TYR A 80 -2.19 3.09 0.34
CA TYR A 80 -1.12 3.28 -0.64
C TYR A 80 -0.67 4.74 -0.69
N PHE A 81 0.63 4.95 -0.51
CA PHE A 81 1.25 6.27 -0.54
C PHE A 81 1.86 6.54 -1.91
N PHE A 82 1.41 7.62 -2.53
CA PHE A 82 1.95 8.13 -3.78
C PHE A 82 2.54 9.51 -3.54
N MET A 83 3.72 9.76 -4.08
CA MET A 83 4.24 11.12 -4.09
C MET A 83 3.35 11.97 -4.99
N TRP A 84 2.87 13.08 -4.46
CA TRP A 84 2.12 14.07 -5.21
C TRP A 84 2.92 15.37 -5.23
N HIS A 85 3.36 15.78 -6.42
CA HIS A 85 4.28 16.91 -6.52
C HIS A 85 4.19 17.62 -7.87
N SER A 86 4.82 18.79 -7.94
CA SER A 86 5.07 19.46 -9.22
C SER A 86 6.16 18.73 -10.01
N HIS A 87 5.95 18.56 -11.32
CA HIS A 87 6.95 18.00 -12.23
C HIS A 87 8.02 19.00 -12.66
N SER A 88 8.00 20.23 -12.13
CA SER A 88 9.12 21.16 -12.20
C SER A 88 10.08 20.90 -11.04
N GLU A 89 11.29 20.39 -11.32
CA GLU A 89 12.28 20.06 -10.28
C GLU A 89 12.65 21.26 -9.40
N ARG A 90 12.60 22.48 -9.94
CA ARG A 90 12.84 23.72 -9.19
C ARG A 90 11.82 23.96 -8.08
N GLU A 91 10.64 23.38 -8.21
CA GLU A 91 9.55 23.51 -7.24
C GLU A 91 9.59 22.39 -6.18
N LEU A 92 10.53 21.44 -6.29
CA LEU A 92 10.75 20.35 -5.33
C LEU A 92 11.90 20.61 -4.35
N VAL A 93 12.42 21.84 -4.32
CA VAL A 93 13.56 22.23 -3.49
C VAL A 93 13.26 23.47 -2.68
N ASN A 94 13.76 23.51 -1.44
CA ASN A 94 13.80 24.73 -0.64
C ASN A 94 15.24 25.22 -0.58
N PHE A 95 15.51 26.43 -1.08
CA PHE A 95 16.86 27.01 -1.10
C PHE A 95 17.91 26.09 -1.76
N ASN A 96 17.54 25.42 -2.86
CA ASN A 96 18.36 24.43 -3.58
C ASN A 96 18.68 23.14 -2.79
N ILE A 97 17.88 22.80 -1.78
CA ILE A 97 18.02 21.54 -1.02
C ILE A 97 16.75 20.69 -1.21
N PHE A 98 16.94 19.43 -1.59
CA PHE A 98 15.89 18.41 -1.73
C PHE A 98 15.86 17.49 -0.49
N PRO A 99 14.69 16.96 -0.07
CA PRO A 99 13.33 17.24 -0.56
C PRO A 99 12.68 18.48 0.08
N GLY A 100 11.91 19.25 -0.70
CA GLY A 100 11.17 20.43 -0.22
C GLY A 100 10.14 20.97 -1.22
N GLY A 101 9.71 22.21 -1.02
CA GLY A 101 8.79 22.92 -1.92
C GLY A 101 7.39 22.29 -2.03
N MET A 102 6.90 22.15 -3.26
CA MET A 102 5.60 21.56 -3.60
C MET A 102 5.70 20.04 -3.70
N LEU A 103 5.87 19.40 -2.55
CA LEU A 103 5.86 17.95 -2.38
C LEU A 103 4.90 17.59 -1.25
N THR A 104 3.98 16.68 -1.54
CA THR A 104 3.12 16.05 -0.54
C THR A 104 2.90 14.58 -0.91
N PHE A 105 2.06 13.90 -0.14
CA PHE A 105 1.61 12.55 -0.46
C PHE A 105 0.12 12.56 -0.78
N LEU A 106 -0.27 11.77 -1.78
CA LEU A 106 -1.62 11.26 -1.93
C LEU A 106 -1.68 9.89 -1.27
N ILE A 107 -2.68 9.68 -0.43
CA ILE A 107 -2.91 8.40 0.24
C ILE A 107 -4.23 7.82 -0.28
N VAL A 108 -4.18 6.59 -0.79
CA VAL A 108 -5.37 5.79 -1.09
C VAL A 108 -5.64 4.93 0.12
N GLU A 109 -6.73 5.18 0.83
CA GLU A 109 -7.11 4.44 2.03
C GLU A 109 -8.07 3.28 1.73
N PRO A 110 -8.06 2.20 2.52
CA PRO A 110 -9.03 1.14 2.36
C PRO A 110 -10.44 1.65 2.69
N PRO A 111 -11.47 1.06 2.07
CA PRO A 111 -12.85 1.43 2.36
C PRO A 111 -13.21 1.27 3.84
N GLY A 112 -13.98 2.22 4.36
CA GLY A 112 -14.34 2.27 5.79
C GLY A 112 -13.36 3.05 6.67
N THR A 113 -12.23 3.50 6.14
CA THR A 113 -11.29 4.38 6.85
C THR A 113 -11.89 5.78 7.04
N PRO A 114 -11.99 6.30 8.27
CA PRO A 114 -12.38 7.69 8.50
C PRO A 114 -11.29 8.64 7.98
N ILE A 115 -11.64 9.54 7.07
CA ILE A 115 -10.75 10.59 6.57
C ILE A 115 -11.17 11.91 7.25
N PRO A 116 -10.31 12.52 8.09
CA PRO A 116 -10.58 13.80 8.73
C PRO A 116 -10.59 14.98 7.76
#